data_AF-A0A2X2T0N3-F1
#
_entry.id   AF-A0A2X2T0N3-F1
#
_cell.length_a   1.000
_cell.length_b   1.000
_cell.length_c   1.000
_cell.angle_alpha   90.00
_cell.angle_beta   90.00
_cell.angle_gamma   90.00
#
_symmetry.space_group_name_H-M   'P 1'
#
loop_
_entity.id
_entity.type
_entity.pdbx_description
1 polymer ?
#
loop_
_entity_poly.entity_id
_entity_poly.type
_entity_poly.pdbx_seq_one_letter_code
_entity_poly.pdbx_strand_id
1 'polypeptide(L)'
;MRLALPQLRRSRQSGATEGEARIDALMAIMTSLSDTCVLSRAGLTGLETMQNGARSVLINGGISRQEGRDALDVLDRNMLSLNASPGGAADLLAATLLLDRIANDATPLHSLI
;
A
#
# COMPACT_ATOMS: atom_id res chain seq x y z
N MET A 1 -5.57 8.08 0.77
CA MET A 1 -5.40 8.56 2.18
C MET A 1 -6.17 7.76 3.21
N ARG A 2 -7.50 7.62 3.10
CA ARG A 2 -8.34 6.99 4.13
C ARG A 2 -7.95 5.56 4.50
N LEU A 3 -7.37 4.80 3.56
CA LEU A 3 -6.85 3.44 3.82
C LEU A 3 -5.33 3.45 4.09
N ALA A 4 -4.59 4.21 3.29
CA ALA A 4 -3.13 4.24 3.31
C ALA A 4 -2.52 4.73 4.63
N LEU A 5 -2.93 5.92 5.12
CA LEU A 5 -2.36 6.51 6.35
C LEU A 5 -2.66 5.66 7.59
N PRO A 6 -3.91 5.18 7.82
CA PRO A 6 -4.18 4.27 8.91
C PRO A 6 -3.40 2.96 8.83
N GLN A 7 -3.24 2.38 7.63
CA GLN A 7 -2.45 1.15 7.48
C GLN A 7 -0.96 1.39 7.76
N LEU A 8 -0.38 2.47 7.23
CA LEU A 8 1.02 2.85 7.47
C LEU A 8 1.30 2.96 8.97
N ARG A 9 0.44 3.68 9.70
CA ARG A 9 0.55 3.86 11.16
C ARG A 9 0.36 2.54 11.92
N ARG A 10 -0.61 1.73 11.51
CA ARG A 10 -0.86 0.41 12.10
C ARG A 10 0.36 -0.50 11.97
N SER A 11 0.94 -0.61 10.76
CA SER A 11 2.12 -1.46 10.54
C SER A 11 3.30 -1.01 11.40
N ARG A 12 3.56 0.30 11.51
CA ARG A 12 4.58 0.84 12.43
C ARG A 12 4.32 0.50 13.89
N GLN A 13 3.08 0.67 14.36
CA GLN A 13 2.69 0.33 15.73
C GLN A 13 2.85 -1.16 16.04
N SER A 14 2.72 -2.01 15.02
CA SER A 14 2.96 -3.45 15.10
C SER A 14 4.44 -3.84 15.02
N GLY A 15 5.37 -2.87 14.98
CA GLY A 15 6.81 -3.11 14.94
C GLY A 15 7.39 -3.36 13.55
N ALA A 16 6.63 -3.12 12.48
CA ALA A 16 7.14 -3.23 11.12
C ALA A 16 8.21 -2.15 10.86
N THR A 17 9.21 -2.49 10.06
CA THR A 17 10.16 -1.52 9.51
C THR A 17 9.44 -0.49 8.63
N GLU A 18 10.08 0.64 8.37
CA GLU A 18 9.51 1.67 7.47
C GLU A 18 9.23 1.13 6.06
N GLY A 19 10.10 0.26 5.54
CA GLY A 19 9.90 -0.37 4.24
C GLY A 19 8.64 -1.24 4.22
N GLU A 20 8.46 -2.05 5.26
CA GLU A 20 7.28 -2.91 5.43
C GLU A 20 6.00 -2.11 5.56
N ALA A 21 6.00 -1.08 6.41
CA ALA A 21 4.84 -0.23 6.62
C ALA A 21 4.42 0.50 5.32
N ARG A 22 5.37 0.91 4.49
CA ARG A 22 5.09 1.54 3.18
C ARG A 22 4.47 0.57 2.19
N ILE A 23 4.95 -0.67 2.15
CA ILE A 23 4.38 -1.71 1.28
C ILE A 23 2.97 -2.08 1.75
N ASP A 24 2.75 -2.24 3.05
CA ASP A 24 1.40 -2.49 3.57
C ASP A 24 0.45 -1.33 3.26
N ALA A 25 0.92 -0.08 3.34
CA ALA A 25 0.14 1.09 2.94
C ALA A 25 -0.19 1.10 1.45
N LEU A 26 0.75 0.68 0.59
CA LEU A 26 0.51 0.48 -0.84
C LEU A 26 -0.56 -0.59 -1.08
N MET A 27 -0.47 -1.73 -0.40
CA MET A 27 -1.47 -2.79 -0.48
C MET A 27 -2.85 -2.26 -0.08
N ALA A 28 -2.94 -1.46 0.99
CA ALA A 28 -4.20 -0.87 1.43
C ALA A 28 -4.82 0.05 0.36
N ILE A 29 -4.01 0.81 -0.38
CA ILE A 29 -4.48 1.60 -1.53
C ILE A 29 -4.99 0.69 -2.64
N MET A 30 -4.21 -0.33 -3.00
CA MET A 30 -4.51 -1.25 -4.08
C MET A 30 -5.79 -2.07 -3.83
N THR A 31 -6.23 -2.26 -2.58
CA THR A 31 -7.46 -3.03 -2.28
C THR A 31 -8.77 -2.43 -2.81
N SER A 32 -8.79 -1.13 -3.13
CA SER A 32 -10.02 -0.44 -3.55
C SER A 32 -9.83 0.60 -4.66
N LEU A 33 -8.59 0.89 -5.06
CA LEU A 33 -8.34 1.88 -6.10
C LEU A 33 -8.72 1.29 -7.47
N SER A 34 -9.57 2.01 -8.21
CA SER A 34 -9.77 1.79 -9.65
C SER A 34 -8.59 2.38 -10.42
N ASP A 35 -7.44 1.70 -10.40
CA ASP A 35 -6.19 2.18 -11.00
C ASP A 35 -6.30 2.19 -12.53
N THR A 36 -6.24 3.38 -13.13
CA THR A 36 -6.40 3.56 -14.58
C THR A 36 -5.20 3.03 -15.38
N CYS A 37 -3.99 3.01 -14.80
CA CYS A 37 -2.82 2.38 -15.41
C CYS A 37 -3.00 0.86 -15.52
N VAL A 38 -3.58 0.24 -14.50
CA VAL A 38 -3.91 -1.19 -14.52
C VAL A 38 -5.04 -1.47 -15.51
N LEU A 39 -6.14 -0.71 -15.44
CA LEU A 39 -7.29 -0.86 -16.34
C LEU A 39 -6.90 -0.73 -17.81
N SER A 40 -6.06 0.25 -18.16
CA SER A 40 -5.62 0.46 -19.55
C SER A 40 -4.75 -0.65 -20.11
N ARG A 41 -4.00 -1.39 -19.26
CA ARG A 41 -3.07 -2.44 -19.70
C ARG A 41 -3.64 -3.85 -19.60
N ALA A 42 -4.41 -4.12 -18.55
CA ALA A 42 -4.89 -5.47 -18.21
C ALA A 42 -6.40 -5.55 -17.96
N GLY A 43 -7.14 -4.46 -18.21
CA GLY A 43 -8.59 -4.43 -18.08
C GLY A 43 -9.09 -4.72 -16.65
N LEU A 44 -10.35 -5.14 -16.55
CA LEU A 44 -10.98 -5.48 -15.27
C LEU A 44 -10.31 -6.68 -14.61
N THR A 45 -9.85 -7.67 -15.38
CA THR A 45 -9.13 -8.84 -14.85
C THR A 45 -7.86 -8.42 -14.11
N GLY A 46 -7.08 -7.48 -14.65
CA GLY A 46 -5.93 -6.93 -13.95
C GLY A 46 -6.30 -6.15 -12.70
N LEU A 47 -7.37 -5.36 -12.76
CA LEU A 47 -7.86 -4.61 -11.60
C LEU A 47 -8.29 -5.53 -10.46
N GLU A 48 -9.06 -6.59 -10.76
CA GLU A 48 -9.51 -7.58 -9.79
C GLU A 48 -8.34 -8.37 -9.22
N THR A 49 -7.37 -8.76 -10.06
CA THR A 49 -6.14 -9.46 -9.64
C THR A 49 -5.35 -8.60 -8.64
N MET A 50 -5.18 -7.32 -8.96
CA MET A 50 -4.52 -6.36 -8.09
C MET A 50 -5.23 -6.24 -6.73
N GLN A 51 -6.55 -5.99 -6.76
CA GLN A 51 -7.34 -5.76 -5.54
C GLN A 51 -7.39 -6.99 -4.63
N ASN A 52 -7.58 -8.17 -5.23
CA ASN A 52 -7.66 -9.43 -4.50
C ASN A 52 -6.30 -9.84 -3.94
N GLY A 53 -5.22 -9.73 -4.72
CA GLY A 53 -3.88 -10.03 -4.25
C GLY A 53 -3.44 -9.10 -3.13
N ALA A 54 -3.69 -7.79 -3.26
CA ALA A 54 -3.36 -6.83 -2.21
C ALA A 54 -4.13 -7.10 -0.91
N ARG A 55 -5.41 -7.51 -1.01
CA ARG A 55 -6.21 -7.94 0.14
C ARG A 55 -5.64 -9.20 0.78
N SER A 56 -5.20 -10.16 -0.03
CA SER A 56 -4.55 -11.39 0.46
C SER A 56 -3.30 -11.08 1.28
N VAL A 57 -2.43 -10.18 0.81
CA VAL A 57 -1.23 -9.74 1.56
C VAL A 57 -1.60 -9.22 2.95
N LEU A 58 -2.59 -8.33 3.03
CA LEU A 58 -3.00 -7.73 4.30
C LEU A 58 -3.69 -8.72 5.24
N ILE A 59 -4.52 -9.63 4.72
CA ILE A 59 -5.17 -10.67 5.54
C ILE A 59 -4.12 -11.63 6.12
N ASN A 60 -3.06 -11.92 5.38
CA ASN A 60 -1.95 -12.75 5.83
C ASN A 60 -0.93 -11.99 6.72
N GLY A 61 -1.35 -10.87 7.32
CA GLY A 61 -0.57 -10.13 8.31
C GLY A 61 0.35 -9.05 7.74
N GLY A 62 0.20 -8.72 6.45
CA GLY A 62 1.09 -7.78 5.77
C GLY A 62 2.50 -8.34 5.64
N ILE A 63 3.40 -7.55 5.07
CA ILE A 63 4.72 -8.08 4.68
C ILE A 63 5.71 -8.20 5.84
N SER A 64 5.29 -7.85 7.05
CA SER A 64 5.98 -8.19 8.29
C SER A 64 5.90 -9.69 8.63
N ARG A 65 5.01 -10.45 7.98
CA ARG A 65 4.82 -11.89 8.16
C ARG A 65 5.23 -12.66 6.92
N GLN A 66 5.69 -13.90 7.11
CA GLN A 66 6.14 -14.73 6.00
C GLN A 66 5.00 -15.01 5.02
N GLU A 67 3.81 -15.32 5.53
CA GLU A 67 2.62 -15.59 4.73
C GLU A 67 2.21 -14.36 3.89
N GLY A 68 2.37 -13.15 4.45
CA GLY A 68 2.13 -11.91 3.73
C GLY A 68 3.17 -11.63 2.65
N ARG A 69 4.44 -12.00 2.86
CA ARG A 69 5.50 -11.93 1.83
C ARG A 69 5.24 -12.91 0.70
N ASP A 70 4.87 -14.14 1.02
CA ASP A 70 4.54 -15.16 0.02
C ASP A 70 3.33 -14.72 -0.84
N ALA A 71 2.32 -14.12 -0.20
CA ALA A 71 1.18 -13.53 -0.91
C ALA A 71 1.59 -12.33 -1.80
N LEU A 72 2.57 -11.52 -1.37
CA LEU A 72 3.09 -10.42 -2.17
C LEU A 72 3.81 -10.95 -3.42
N ASP A 73 4.63 -11.99 -3.27
CA ASP A 73 5.32 -12.61 -4.40
C ASP A 73 4.34 -13.20 -5.43
N VAL A 74 3.22 -13.78 -4.95
CA VAL A 74 2.14 -14.24 -5.84
C VAL A 74 1.50 -13.06 -6.57
N LEU A 75 1.17 -11.97 -5.86
CA LEU A 75 0.62 -10.77 -6.47
C LEU A 75 1.58 -10.18 -7.52
N ASP A 76 2.86 -10.04 -7.20
CA ASP A 76 3.87 -9.47 -8.09
C ASP A 76 4.00 -10.29 -9.37
N ARG A 77 4.13 -11.62 -9.26
CA ARG A 77 4.14 -12.53 -10.42
C ARG A 77 2.91 -12.39 -11.29
N ASN A 78 1.73 -12.30 -10.69
CA ASN A 78 0.48 -12.14 -11.43
C ASN A 78 0.45 -10.79 -12.18
N MET A 79 0.82 -9.69 -11.52
CA MET A 79 0.87 -8.36 -12.13
C MET A 79 1.88 -8.30 -13.29
N LEU A 80 3.05 -8.93 -13.14
CA LEU A 80 4.05 -9.08 -14.19
C LEU A 80 3.51 -9.89 -15.38
N SER A 81 2.82 -11.01 -15.12
CA SER A 81 2.22 -11.83 -16.20
C SER A 81 1.16 -11.09 -17.01
N LEU A 82 0.49 -10.12 -16.39
CA LEU A 82 -0.51 -9.25 -17.01
C LEU A 82 0.09 -7.98 -17.63
N ASN A 83 1.42 -7.80 -17.55
CA ASN A 83 2.12 -6.58 -17.96
C ASN A 83 1.47 -5.31 -17.37
N ALA A 84 1.05 -5.39 -16.10
CA ALA A 84 0.33 -4.34 -15.41
C ALA A 84 1.11 -3.85 -14.19
N SER A 85 1.06 -2.53 -13.96
CA SER A 85 1.66 -1.91 -12.78
C SER A 85 0.66 -0.92 -12.15
N PRO A 86 0.53 -0.89 -10.82
CA PRO A 86 -0.41 -0.02 -10.11
C PRO A 86 0.15 1.40 -9.94
N GLY A 87 0.28 2.14 -11.05
CA GLY A 87 0.90 3.46 -11.09
C GLY A 87 0.15 4.50 -10.26
N GLY A 88 -1.17 4.53 -10.37
CA GLY A 88 -2.00 5.42 -9.55
C GLY A 88 -1.91 5.11 -8.06
N ALA A 89 -1.76 3.83 -7.69
CA ALA A 89 -1.54 3.44 -6.31
C ALA A 89 -0.18 3.92 -5.78
N ALA A 90 0.87 3.87 -6.59
CA ALA A 90 2.20 4.37 -6.24
C ALA A 90 2.21 5.89 -6.02
N ASP A 91 1.51 6.66 -6.87
CA ASP A 91 1.37 8.11 -6.69
C ASP A 91 0.64 8.46 -5.39
N LEU A 92 -0.42 7.71 -5.07
CA LEU A 92 -1.13 7.87 -3.81
C LEU A 92 -0.29 7.47 -2.60
N LEU A 93 0.62 6.50 -2.74
CA LEU A 93 1.58 6.17 -1.68
C LEU A 93 2.55 7.35 -1.48
N ALA A 94 3.11 7.91 -2.55
CA ALA A 94 4.00 9.07 -2.45
C ALA A 94 3.32 10.25 -1.73
N ALA A 95 2.08 10.58 -2.12
CA ALA A 95 1.29 11.59 -1.43
C ALA A 95 1.02 11.23 0.04
N THR A 96 0.82 9.93 0.35
CA THR A 96 0.59 9.45 1.72
C THR A 96 1.81 9.70 2.59
N LEU A 97 3.00 9.38 2.08
CA LEU A 97 4.26 9.57 2.80
C LEU A 97 4.61 11.04 2.99
N LEU A 98 4.27 11.90 2.02
CA LEU A 98 4.41 13.34 2.15
C LEU A 98 3.53 13.87 3.30
N LEU A 99 2.25 13.52 3.31
CA LEU A 99 1.33 13.97 4.36
C LEU A 99 1.70 13.42 5.73
N ASP A 100 2.13 12.16 5.81
CA ASP A 100 2.62 11.55 7.04
C ASP A 100 3.84 12.31 7.59
N ARG A 101 4.80 12.63 6.73
CA ARG A 101 5.98 13.42 7.12
C ARG A 101 5.59 14.80 7.64
N ILE A 102 4.77 15.56 6.90
CA ILE A 102 4.32 16.90 7.31
C ILE A 102 3.59 16.84 8.66
N ALA A 103 2.76 15.83 8.89
CA ALA A 103 2.02 15.67 10.14
C ALA A 103 2.93 15.31 11.33
N ASN A 104 4.04 14.61 11.09
CA ASN A 104 5.01 14.24 12.13
C ASN A 104 6.07 15.34 12.37
N ASP A 105 6.36 16.17 11.36
CA ASP A 105 7.29 17.31 11.46
C ASP A 105 6.62 18.56 12.06
N ALA A 106 5.29 18.58 12.16
CA ALA A 106 4.57 19.66 12.83
C ALA A 106 4.86 19.64 14.34
N THR A 107 5.89 20.40 14.74
CA THR A 107 6.19 20.67 16.15
C THR A 107 4.91 21.15 16.85
N PRO A 108 4.50 20.55 17.97
CA PRO A 108 3.34 21.06 18.70
C PRO A 108 3.64 22.49 19.17
N LEU A 109 2.79 23.45 18.80
CA LEU A 109 2.83 24.84 19.29
C LEU A 109 2.76 24.95 20.83
N HIS A 110 2.50 23.84 21.54
CA HIS A 110 2.50 23.73 22.99
C HIS A 110 3.90 23.68 23.64
N SER A 111 4.98 23.78 22.87
CA SER A 111 6.36 23.76 23.38
C SER A 111 7.06 25.13 23.38
N LEU A 112 6.32 26.21 23.12
CA LEU A 112 6.84 27.60 23.03
C LEU A 112 6.08 28.60 23.92
N ILE A 113 5.29 28.15 24.89
CA ILE A 113 4.69 28.96 25.97
C ILE A 113 4.93 28.22 27.28
#